data_AF-A0AAD5D0J9-F1
#
_entry.id   AF-A0AAD5D0J9-F1
#
_cell.length_a   1.000
_cell.length_b   1.000
_cell.length_c   1.000
_cell.angle_alpha   90.00
_cell.angle_beta   90.00
_cell.angle_gamma   90.00
#
_symmetry.space_group_name_H-M   'P 1'
#
loop_
_entity.id
_entity.type
_entity.pdbx_description
1 polymer ?
#
loop_
_entity_poly.entity_id
_entity_poly.type
_entity_poly.pdbx_seq_one_letter_code
_entity_poly.pdbx_strand_id
1 'polypeptide(L)'
;MDESARLWEVCHVIKSGIANMENYYSAAVTIAASLENHRYLNPQISRQVLRAINGCQRERVGLEEENRGLIRARIQPLMMKFDKNVLNESKFNGFNGFRGVLFALRNTNSLLLMILLSGLVYCSPVTSFSSSCHGHTAMNYNENKSGFMVSASRLHEKVMENEDGQNGVLLYEFWSAKNAIDELKTEAERSRGTGMEFDVSERVEKLKSCFVGLQCGVENMIVQLDDFFDEIVEARKKLSDLCTHG
;
A
#
# COMPACT_ATOMS: atom_id res chain seq x y z
N MET A 1 -2.28 25.29 2.25
CA MET A 1 -1.16 24.39 1.89
C MET A 1 -1.10 24.38 0.39
N ASP A 2 0.06 24.67 -0.19
CA ASP A 2 0.31 24.50 -1.62
C ASP A 2 0.04 23.04 -1.99
N GLU A 3 -0.71 22.81 -3.06
CA GLU A 3 -1.07 21.47 -3.55
C GLU A 3 0.20 20.65 -3.87
N SER A 4 1.25 21.33 -4.33
CA SER A 4 2.55 20.71 -4.57
C SER A 4 3.24 20.23 -3.28
N ALA A 5 3.12 20.99 -2.18
CA ALA A 5 3.65 20.59 -0.88
C ALA A 5 2.86 19.42 -0.27
N ARG A 6 1.55 19.34 -0.54
CA ARG A 6 0.74 18.19 -0.17
C ARG A 6 1.17 16.93 -0.93
N LEU A 7 1.32 17.04 -2.24
CA LEU A 7 1.80 15.93 -3.09
C LEU A 7 3.16 15.43 -2.63
N TRP A 8 4.09 16.36 -2.39
CA TRP A 8 5.42 16.05 -1.87
C TRP A 8 5.37 15.23 -0.58
N GLU A 9 4.56 15.68 0.39
CA GLU A 9 4.42 15.01 1.69
C GLU A 9 3.82 13.59 1.56
N VAL A 10 2.79 13.43 0.70
CA VAL A 10 2.17 12.12 0.47
C VAL A 10 3.14 11.16 -0.22
N CYS A 11 3.87 11.60 -1.24
CA CYS A 11 4.86 10.77 -1.90
C CYS A 11 6.01 10.40 -0.95
N HIS A 12 6.41 11.28 -0.03
CA HIS A 12 7.42 10.95 0.98
C HIS A 12 6.90 9.86 1.91
N VAL A 13 5.64 9.93 2.31
CA VAL A 13 4.97 8.87 3.07
C VAL A 13 4.99 7.55 2.30
N ILE A 14 4.66 7.56 1.00
CA ILE A 14 4.68 6.37 0.17
C ILE A 14 6.09 5.77 0.14
N LYS A 15 7.10 6.59 -0.17
CA LYS A 15 8.50 6.15 -0.20
C LYS A 15 8.96 5.53 1.12
N SER A 16 8.65 6.17 2.25
CA SER A 16 8.96 5.62 3.58
C SER A 16 8.23 4.31 3.86
N GLY A 17 6.94 4.21 3.51
CA GLY A 17 6.16 3.00 3.73
C GLY A 17 6.62 1.79 2.90
N ILE A 18 7.10 2.04 1.68
CA ILE A 18 7.70 1.01 0.83
C ILE A 18 9.09 0.62 1.35
N ALA A 19 9.92 1.59 1.76
CA ALA A 19 11.26 1.33 2.29
C ALA A 19 11.23 0.46 3.56
N ASN A 20 10.19 0.59 4.39
CA ASN A 20 10.01 -0.25 5.57
C ASN A 20 9.94 -1.76 5.26
N MET A 21 9.65 -2.16 4.00
CA MET A 21 9.63 -3.57 3.58
C MET A 21 11.01 -4.24 3.62
N GLU A 22 12.10 -3.46 3.77
CA GLU A 22 13.49 -3.96 3.80
C GLU A 22 13.75 -5.03 4.84
N ASN A 23 13.26 -4.82 6.05
CA ASN A 23 13.44 -5.79 7.13
C ASN A 23 12.74 -7.11 6.82
N TYR A 24 11.57 -7.06 6.16
CA TYR A 24 10.79 -8.24 5.81
C TYR A 24 11.50 -9.09 4.74
N TYR A 25 11.93 -8.50 3.63
CA TYR A 25 12.63 -9.28 2.60
C TYR A 25 14.02 -9.73 3.05
N SER A 26 14.73 -8.94 3.87
CA SER A 26 16.03 -9.34 4.44
C SER A 26 15.91 -10.55 5.39
N ALA A 27 14.86 -10.59 6.21
CA ALA A 27 14.56 -11.75 7.05
C ALA A 27 14.29 -13.01 6.23
N ALA A 28 13.58 -12.88 5.10
CA ALA A 28 13.31 -13.99 4.21
C ALA A 28 14.53 -14.49 3.43
N VAL A 29 15.43 -13.60 3.00
CA VAL A 29 16.72 -13.98 2.42
C VAL A 29 17.54 -14.81 3.40
N THR A 30 17.51 -14.46 4.69
CA THR A 30 18.18 -15.24 5.75
C THR A 30 17.57 -16.64 5.89
N ILE A 31 16.24 -16.78 5.78
CA ILE A 31 15.56 -18.08 5.76
C ILE A 31 16.01 -18.91 4.56
N ALA A 32 15.99 -18.33 3.35
CA ALA A 32 16.39 -19.01 2.12
C ALA A 32 17.86 -19.48 2.19
N ALA A 33 18.77 -18.64 2.66
CA ALA A 33 20.18 -18.98 2.84
C ALA A 33 20.39 -20.12 3.86
N SER A 34 19.59 -20.15 4.93
CA SER A 34 19.64 -21.24 5.92
C SER A 34 19.19 -22.60 5.36
N LEU A 35 18.40 -22.59 4.28
CA LEU A 35 17.85 -23.78 3.64
C LEU A 35 18.62 -24.21 2.39
N GLU A 36 19.52 -23.38 1.88
CA GLU A 36 20.23 -23.62 0.61
C GLU A 36 21.09 -24.90 0.63
N ASN A 37 21.62 -25.25 1.79
CA ASN A 37 22.41 -26.48 1.98
C ASN A 37 21.58 -27.68 2.47
N HIS A 38 20.26 -27.53 2.57
CA HIS A 38 19.37 -28.51 3.18
C HIS A 38 18.20 -28.86 2.26
N ARG A 39 18.39 -29.91 1.46
CA ARG A 39 17.33 -30.44 0.58
C ARG A 39 16.14 -31.02 1.35
N TYR A 40 16.42 -31.65 2.49
CA TYR A 40 15.42 -32.30 3.31
C TYR A 40 15.32 -31.64 4.68
N LEU A 41 14.08 -31.43 5.14
CA LEU A 41 13.84 -30.96 6.51
C LEU A 41 13.95 -32.12 7.50
N ASN A 42 14.99 -32.08 8.34
CA ASN A 42 15.05 -32.90 9.55
C ASN A 42 14.39 -32.16 10.74
N PRO A 43 14.07 -32.84 11.85
CA PRO A 43 13.40 -32.21 13.00
C PRO A 43 14.18 -31.06 13.67
N GLN A 44 15.51 -31.01 13.51
CA GLN A 44 16.34 -29.94 14.08
C GLN A 44 16.32 -28.69 13.19
N ILE A 45 16.52 -28.87 11.88
CA ILE A 45 16.45 -27.83 10.85
C ILE A 45 15.05 -27.25 10.81
N SER A 46 14.00 -28.08 10.84
CA SER A 46 12.60 -27.65 10.91
C SER A 46 12.35 -26.68 12.08
N ARG A 47 12.90 -26.95 13.28
CA ARG A 47 12.78 -26.02 14.42
C ARG A 47 13.49 -24.70 14.19
N GLN A 48 14.68 -24.73 13.57
CA GLN A 48 15.43 -23.51 13.25
C GLN A 48 14.70 -22.67 12.21
N VAL A 49 14.21 -23.31 11.15
CA VAL A 49 13.42 -22.69 10.08
C VAL A 49 12.14 -22.09 10.64
N LEU A 50 11.40 -22.81 11.49
CA LEU A 50 10.20 -22.28 12.14
C LEU A 50 10.48 -21.05 13.00
N ARG A 51 11.61 -21.02 13.72
CA ARG A 51 12.01 -19.82 14.49
C ARG A 51 12.30 -18.64 13.57
N ALA A 52 12.98 -18.88 12.45
CA ALA A 52 13.29 -17.84 11.47
C ALA A 52 12.01 -17.34 10.78
N ILE A 53 11.09 -18.23 10.40
CA ILE A 53 9.75 -17.91 9.87
C ILE A 53 8.97 -17.06 10.86
N ASN A 54 8.92 -17.44 12.14
CA ASN A 54 8.25 -16.65 13.17
C ASN A 54 8.93 -15.28 13.39
N GLY A 55 10.23 -15.16 13.12
CA GLY A 55 10.94 -13.88 13.04
C GLY A 55 10.44 -13.04 11.87
N CYS A 56 10.47 -13.59 10.66
CA CYS A 56 10.00 -12.94 9.44
C CYS A 56 8.52 -12.50 9.52
N GLN A 57 7.64 -13.34 10.11
CA GLN A 57 6.24 -12.98 10.37
C GLN A 57 6.10 -11.80 11.35
N ARG A 58 7.01 -11.67 12.34
CA ARG A 58 7.03 -10.50 13.23
C ARG A 58 7.47 -9.24 12.50
N GLU A 59 8.48 -9.32 11.64
CA GLU A 59 8.88 -8.18 10.78
C GLU A 59 7.72 -7.72 9.91
N ARG A 60 6.96 -8.65 9.31
CA ARG A 60 5.76 -8.33 8.52
C ARG A 60 4.69 -7.59 9.33
N VAL A 61 4.40 -8.06 10.54
CA VAL A 61 3.40 -7.43 11.42
C VAL A 61 3.88 -6.06 11.90
N GLY A 62 5.17 -5.94 12.22
CA GLY A 62 5.81 -4.66 12.58
C GLY A 62 5.69 -3.64 11.45
N LEU A 63 6.04 -4.05 10.23
CA LEU A 63 5.86 -3.26 9.01
C LEU A 63 4.42 -2.75 8.84
N GLU A 64 3.42 -3.63 8.95
CA GLU A 64 2.01 -3.25 8.80
C GLU A 64 1.57 -2.26 9.90
N GLU A 65 2.06 -2.43 11.13
CA GLU A 65 1.80 -1.51 12.23
C GLU A 65 2.44 -0.13 12.00
N GLU A 66 3.70 -0.10 11.58
CA GLU A 66 4.44 1.13 11.28
C GLU A 66 3.76 1.89 10.13
N ASN A 67 3.43 1.20 9.04
CA ASN A 67 2.76 1.79 7.88
C ASN A 67 1.36 2.31 8.26
N ARG A 68 0.63 1.59 9.10
CA ARG A 68 -0.65 2.06 9.64
C ARG A 68 -0.49 3.32 10.50
N GLY A 69 0.51 3.35 11.37
CA GLY A 69 0.86 4.52 12.17
C GLY A 69 1.21 5.72 11.31
N LEU A 70 1.99 5.49 10.25
CA LEU A 70 2.44 6.49 9.30
C LEU A 70 1.27 7.11 8.52
N ILE A 71 0.32 6.29 8.02
CA ILE A 71 -0.91 6.78 7.40
C ILE A 71 -1.75 7.59 8.39
N ARG A 72 -1.96 7.09 9.61
CA ARG A 72 -2.77 7.78 10.62
C ARG A 72 -2.17 9.14 11.01
N ALA A 73 -0.85 9.21 11.19
CA ALA A 73 -0.18 10.41 11.65
C ALA A 73 -0.02 11.48 10.56
N ARG A 74 0.34 11.07 9.33
CA ARG A 74 0.73 12.01 8.26
C ARG A 74 -0.32 12.16 7.16
N ILE A 75 -1.02 11.09 6.80
CA ILE A 75 -1.95 11.09 5.66
C ILE A 75 -3.35 11.48 6.07
N GLN A 76 -3.87 10.95 7.18
CA GLN A 76 -5.24 11.25 7.62
C GLN A 76 -5.52 12.77 7.74
N PRO A 77 -4.61 13.62 8.27
CA PRO A 77 -4.79 15.06 8.29
C PRO A 77 -4.80 15.73 6.90
N LEU A 78 -4.14 15.12 5.92
CA LEU A 78 -4.05 15.62 4.53
C LEU A 78 -5.25 15.16 3.68
N MET A 79 -5.79 13.97 3.95
CA MET A 79 -6.93 13.38 3.24
C MET A 79 -8.29 13.82 3.76
N MET A 80 -8.43 14.15 5.05
CA MET A 80 -9.70 14.59 5.67
C MET A 80 -10.31 15.88 5.06
N LYS A 81 -9.58 16.53 4.14
CA LYS A 81 -10.03 17.71 3.40
C LYS A 81 -10.59 17.40 2.01
N PHE A 82 -11.10 16.19 1.77
CA PHE A 82 -12.18 15.99 0.79
C PHE A 82 -13.49 16.57 1.36
N ASP A 83 -13.45 17.89 1.58
CA ASP A 83 -14.42 18.58 2.39
C ASP A 83 -15.71 18.72 1.57
N LYS A 84 -16.76 18.00 2.01
CA LYS A 84 -18.15 18.22 1.57
C LYS A 84 -18.52 19.71 1.58
N ASN A 85 -17.86 20.51 2.42
CA ASN A 85 -18.13 21.94 2.58
C ASN A 85 -17.69 22.77 1.35
N VAL A 86 -16.69 22.35 0.58
CA VAL A 86 -16.30 23.06 -0.67
C VAL A 86 -17.25 22.72 -1.83
N LEU A 87 -17.92 21.57 -1.77
CA LEU A 87 -18.94 21.16 -2.75
C LEU A 87 -20.27 21.89 -2.53
N ASN A 88 -20.59 22.26 -1.29
CA ASN A 88 -21.80 23.01 -0.97
C ASN A 88 -21.74 24.48 -1.44
N GLU A 89 -20.54 25.05 -1.58
CA GLU A 89 -20.35 26.42 -2.07
C GLU A 89 -20.43 26.56 -3.59
N SER A 90 -20.52 25.46 -4.33
CA SER A 90 -20.66 25.53 -5.77
C SER A 90 -21.88 24.82 -6.30
N LYS A 91 -22.89 25.63 -6.64
CA LYS A 91 -23.71 25.43 -7.84
C LYS A 91 -22.84 25.44 -9.12
N PHE A 92 -21.76 24.67 -9.20
CA PHE A 92 -21.03 24.45 -10.44
C PHE A 92 -21.77 23.37 -11.23
N ASN A 93 -22.85 23.78 -11.88
CA ASN A 93 -23.52 23.00 -12.91
C ASN A 93 -22.68 22.93 -14.22
N GLY A 94 -21.34 22.90 -14.10
CA GLY A 94 -20.42 22.91 -15.22
C GLY A 94 -19.00 23.21 -14.76
N PHE A 95 -18.03 22.45 -15.26
CA PHE A 95 -16.59 22.74 -15.23
C PHE A 95 -16.29 24.01 -16.06
N ASN A 96 -16.97 25.12 -15.80
CA ASN A 96 -16.85 26.32 -16.61
C ASN A 96 -15.64 27.12 -16.11
N GLY A 97 -14.52 26.97 -16.83
CA GLY A 97 -13.30 27.76 -16.66
C GLY A 97 -12.16 27.08 -15.88
N PHE A 98 -11.02 27.77 -15.80
CA PHE A 98 -9.76 27.28 -15.22
C PHE A 98 -9.90 26.76 -13.77
N ARG A 99 -10.72 27.41 -12.94
CA ARG A 99 -10.97 26.99 -11.55
C ARG A 99 -11.64 25.61 -11.47
N GLY A 100 -12.57 25.31 -12.38
CA GLY A 100 -13.21 24.01 -12.46
C GLY A 100 -12.21 22.91 -12.83
N VAL A 101 -11.31 23.19 -13.76
CA VAL A 101 -10.23 22.27 -14.16
C VAL A 101 -9.27 21.99 -13.00
N LEU A 102 -8.82 23.02 -12.27
CA LEU A 102 -7.97 22.83 -11.09
C LEU A 102 -8.64 22.00 -10.01
N PHE A 103 -9.95 22.22 -9.79
CA PHE A 103 -10.71 21.42 -8.84
C PHE A 103 -10.83 19.96 -9.28
N ALA A 104 -11.09 19.71 -10.56
CA ALA A 104 -11.11 18.35 -11.13
C ALA A 104 -9.77 17.64 -10.92
N LEU A 105 -8.67 18.31 -11.29
CA LEU A 105 -7.32 17.79 -11.18
C LEU A 105 -6.96 17.46 -9.72
N ARG A 106 -7.29 18.36 -8.79
CA ARG A 106 -7.06 18.13 -7.35
C ARG A 106 -7.80 16.90 -6.83
N ASN A 107 -9.05 16.69 -7.24
CA ASN A 107 -9.84 15.53 -6.82
C ASN A 107 -9.31 14.24 -7.44
N THR A 108 -8.96 14.25 -8.72
CA THR A 108 -8.34 13.11 -9.41
C THR A 108 -7.00 12.74 -8.78
N ASN A 109 -6.12 13.72 -8.53
CA ASN A 109 -4.83 13.48 -7.87
C ASN A 109 -5.03 12.85 -6.49
N SER A 110 -5.97 13.39 -5.72
CA SER A 110 -6.26 12.84 -4.40
C SER A 110 -6.79 11.40 -4.46
N LEU A 111 -7.61 11.05 -5.46
CA LEU A 111 -8.06 9.67 -5.68
C LEU A 111 -6.89 8.75 -6.05
N LEU A 112 -6.03 9.18 -6.97
CA LEU A 112 -4.86 8.41 -7.40
C LEU A 112 -3.90 8.16 -6.25
N LEU A 113 -3.61 9.18 -5.45
CA LEU A 113 -2.76 9.05 -4.26
C LEU A 113 -3.34 8.05 -3.26
N MET A 114 -4.67 8.05 -3.08
CA MET A 114 -5.33 7.08 -2.20
C MET A 114 -5.17 5.66 -2.70
N ILE A 115 -5.36 5.43 -3.99
CA ILE A 115 -5.14 4.11 -4.59
C ILE A 115 -3.69 3.67 -4.40
N LEU A 116 -2.73 4.57 -4.62
CA LEU A 116 -1.31 4.29 -4.41
C LEU A 116 -0.97 3.99 -2.94
N LEU A 117 -1.51 4.76 -2.00
CA LEU A 117 -1.32 4.54 -0.55
C LEU A 117 -1.90 3.19 -0.11
N SER A 118 -3.12 2.88 -0.54
CA SER A 118 -3.78 1.60 -0.30
C SER A 118 -3.01 0.43 -0.90
N GLY A 119 -2.48 0.61 -2.12
CA GLY A 119 -1.68 -0.39 -2.83
C GLY A 119 -0.33 -0.67 -2.16
N LEU A 120 0.43 0.40 -1.90
CA LEU A 120 1.87 0.32 -1.62
C LEU A 120 2.22 0.41 -0.14
N VAL A 121 1.41 1.08 0.67
CA VAL A 121 1.75 1.39 2.07
C VAL A 121 0.89 0.59 3.04
N TYR A 122 -0.41 0.85 3.05
CA TYR A 122 -1.37 0.15 3.92
C TYR A 122 -2.79 0.56 3.55
N CYS A 123 -3.68 -0.41 3.41
CA CYS A 123 -5.09 -0.14 3.22
C CYS A 123 -5.91 -0.32 4.50
N SER A 124 -6.82 0.62 4.73
CA SER A 124 -7.74 0.61 5.85
C SER A 124 -9.14 1.10 5.45
N PRO A 125 -10.23 0.61 6.04
CA PRO A 125 -11.54 1.24 5.91
C PRO A 125 -11.55 2.68 6.43
N VAL A 126 -10.56 3.10 7.24
CA VAL A 126 -10.39 4.48 7.72
C VAL A 126 -9.88 5.42 6.62
N THR A 127 -9.27 4.88 5.56
CA THR A 127 -8.91 5.63 4.35
C THR A 127 -10.08 5.71 3.36
N SER A 128 -11.25 5.11 3.67
CA SER A 128 -12.41 5.20 2.79
C SER A 128 -12.91 6.64 2.66
N PHE A 129 -13.31 7.00 1.44
CA PHE A 129 -14.15 8.17 1.21
C PHE A 129 -15.38 8.01 2.09
N SER A 130 -15.49 8.80 3.16
CA SER A 130 -16.55 8.68 4.16
C SER A 130 -17.93 8.51 3.51
N SER A 131 -18.38 7.28 3.39
CA SER A 131 -19.78 6.93 3.22
C SER A 131 -20.27 6.62 4.62
N SER A 132 -20.73 7.65 5.31
CA SER A 132 -21.53 7.46 6.51
C SER A 132 -22.86 6.79 6.12
N CYS A 133 -22.84 5.48 5.85
CA CYS A 133 -24.02 4.63 5.63
C CYS A 133 -23.64 3.18 5.95
N HIS A 134 -23.25 2.91 7.19
CA HIS A 134 -23.43 1.58 7.80
C HIS A 134 -24.23 1.75 9.10
N GLY A 135 -25.41 2.36 8.95
CA GLY A 135 -26.45 2.37 9.97
C GLY A 135 -27.73 1.92 9.28
N HIS A 136 -28.27 0.78 9.72
CA HIS A 136 -29.59 0.31 9.35
C HIS A 136 -30.64 1.36 9.72
N THR A 137 -30.94 2.27 8.81
CA THR A 137 -32.19 3.03 8.83
C THR A 137 -32.47 3.43 7.39
N ALA A 138 -33.55 2.87 6.85
CA ALA A 138 -34.18 3.42 5.66
C ALA A 138 -34.43 4.92 5.87
N MET A 139 -34.20 5.70 4.81
CA MET A 139 -34.60 7.10 4.57
C MET A 139 -33.42 8.04 4.24
N ASN A 140 -33.65 8.78 3.14
CA ASN A 140 -32.88 9.88 2.55
C ASN A 140 -31.70 9.52 1.65
N TYR A 141 -32.04 9.07 0.44
CA TYR A 141 -31.34 9.46 -0.79
C TYR A 141 -31.36 10.99 -0.93
N ASN A 142 -30.55 11.72 -0.15
CA ASN A 142 -30.29 13.12 -0.44
C ASN A 142 -29.26 13.21 -1.56
N GLU A 143 -29.80 13.37 -2.77
CA GLU A 143 -29.31 14.18 -3.88
C GLU A 143 -28.25 15.21 -3.44
N ASN A 144 -26.98 14.94 -3.79
CA ASN A 144 -25.83 15.86 -3.94
C ASN A 144 -24.47 15.15 -3.76
N LYS A 145 -24.36 13.86 -4.09
CA LYS A 145 -23.04 13.25 -4.33
C LYS A 145 -22.69 13.45 -5.80
N SER A 146 -21.57 14.12 -6.09
CA SER A 146 -21.07 14.24 -7.46
C SER A 146 -20.83 12.84 -8.06
N GLY A 147 -21.09 12.64 -9.36
CA GLY A 147 -20.88 11.34 -10.02
C GLY A 147 -19.45 10.82 -9.84
N PHE A 148 -18.47 11.73 -9.77
CA PHE A 148 -17.08 11.41 -9.44
C PHE A 148 -16.94 10.75 -8.07
N MET A 149 -17.55 11.28 -7.01
CA MET A 149 -17.49 10.69 -5.68
C MET A 149 -18.14 9.31 -5.62
N VAL A 150 -19.26 9.11 -6.33
CA VAL A 150 -19.92 7.80 -6.40
C VAL A 150 -19.00 6.77 -7.07
N SER A 151 -18.37 7.14 -8.19
CA SER A 151 -17.42 6.27 -8.88
C SER A 151 -16.15 6.02 -8.07
N ALA A 152 -15.62 7.05 -7.39
CA ALA A 152 -14.44 6.95 -6.52
C ALA A 152 -14.68 6.02 -5.32
N SER A 153 -15.85 6.14 -4.67
CA SER A 153 -16.24 5.23 -3.58
C SER A 153 -16.38 3.78 -4.07
N ARG A 154 -17.03 3.56 -5.23
CA ARG A 154 -17.17 2.22 -5.82
C ARG A 154 -15.83 1.61 -6.23
N LEU A 155 -14.92 2.41 -6.77
CA LEU A 155 -13.57 1.95 -7.11
C LEU A 155 -12.82 1.54 -5.85
N HIS A 156 -12.84 2.37 -4.81
CA HIS A 156 -12.20 2.04 -3.53
C HIS A 156 -12.82 0.77 -2.92
N GLU A 157 -14.14 0.62 -2.95
CA GLU A 157 -14.84 -0.58 -2.49
C GLU A 157 -14.39 -1.83 -3.26
N LYS A 158 -14.32 -1.78 -4.60
CA LYS A 158 -13.79 -2.89 -5.41
C LYS A 158 -12.33 -3.23 -5.13
N VAL A 159 -11.50 -2.22 -4.86
CA VAL A 159 -10.10 -2.44 -4.44
C VAL A 159 -10.05 -3.18 -3.09
N MET A 160 -11.04 -2.99 -2.21
CA MET A 160 -11.19 -3.67 -0.93
C MET A 160 -11.85 -5.05 -1.01
N GLU A 161 -12.77 -5.25 -1.95
CA GLU A 161 -13.47 -6.52 -2.14
C GLU A 161 -12.55 -7.65 -2.63
N ASN A 162 -11.46 -7.32 -3.32
CA ASN A 162 -10.57 -8.33 -3.89
C ASN A 162 -9.77 -9.14 -2.85
N GLU A 163 -9.72 -8.71 -1.58
CA GLU A 163 -8.78 -9.26 -0.59
C GLU A 163 -9.44 -9.50 0.80
N ASP A 164 -10.55 -10.27 0.83
CA ASP A 164 -11.21 -10.82 2.04
C ASP A 164 -11.53 -9.81 3.17
N GLY A 165 -11.58 -8.51 2.84
CA GLY A 165 -11.74 -7.43 3.81
C GLY A 165 -10.57 -7.28 4.79
N GLN A 166 -9.40 -7.84 4.50
CA GLN A 166 -8.23 -7.75 5.36
C GLN A 166 -7.52 -6.41 5.18
N ASN A 167 -7.32 -5.69 6.30
CA ASN A 167 -6.46 -4.52 6.33
C ASN A 167 -5.00 -4.94 6.12
N GLY A 168 -4.24 -4.18 5.32
CA GLY A 168 -2.83 -4.51 5.06
C GLY A 168 -2.31 -3.91 3.76
N VAL A 169 -1.10 -4.31 3.39
CA VAL A 169 -0.48 -3.93 2.11
C VAL A 169 -1.15 -4.73 0.99
N LEU A 170 -1.56 -4.08 -0.11
CA LEU A 170 -2.20 -4.75 -1.26
C LEU A 170 -1.25 -5.05 -2.41
N LEU A 171 0.04 -4.77 -2.27
CA LEU A 171 1.05 -5.05 -3.27
C LEU A 171 1.07 -6.56 -3.57
N TYR A 172 0.93 -6.93 -4.84
CA TYR A 172 0.84 -8.32 -5.26
C TYR A 172 2.10 -9.11 -4.88
N GLU A 173 3.29 -8.53 -5.10
CA GLU A 173 4.57 -9.15 -4.77
C GLU A 173 4.68 -9.42 -3.26
N PHE A 174 4.11 -8.54 -2.42
CA PHE A 174 4.07 -8.71 -0.98
C PHE A 174 3.20 -9.90 -0.57
N TRP A 175 2.02 -10.03 -1.19
CA TRP A 175 1.12 -11.18 -0.99
C TRP A 175 1.72 -12.49 -1.47
N SER A 176 2.35 -12.48 -2.65
CA SER A 176 3.06 -13.63 -3.19
C SER A 176 4.15 -14.12 -2.23
N ALA A 177 4.94 -13.19 -1.69
CA ALA A 177 5.99 -13.47 -0.70
C ALA A 177 5.42 -13.99 0.64
N LYS A 178 4.33 -13.39 1.14
CA LYS A 178 3.60 -13.87 2.33
C LYS A 178 3.12 -15.31 2.15
N ASN A 179 2.46 -15.61 1.04
CA ASN A 179 1.94 -16.95 0.76
C ASN A 179 3.08 -17.98 0.66
N ALA A 180 4.23 -17.61 0.09
CA ALA A 180 5.39 -18.49 0.05
C ALA A 180 5.96 -18.82 1.45
N ILE A 181 6.00 -17.83 2.36
CA ILE A 181 6.39 -18.06 3.77
C ILE A 181 5.39 -18.97 4.48
N ASP A 182 4.09 -18.73 4.29
CA ASP A 182 3.04 -19.52 4.95
C ASP A 182 3.02 -20.96 4.43
N GLU A 183 3.21 -21.19 3.13
CA GLU A 183 3.40 -22.53 2.57
C GLU A 183 4.61 -23.24 3.19
N LEU A 184 5.77 -22.58 3.24
CA LEU A 184 6.98 -23.12 3.85
C LEU A 184 6.77 -23.45 5.34
N LYS A 185 6.02 -22.62 6.05
CA LYS A 185 5.65 -22.86 7.46
C LYS A 185 4.83 -24.13 7.60
N THR A 186 3.80 -24.33 6.77
CA THR A 186 2.96 -25.55 6.86
C THR A 186 3.80 -26.81 6.67
N GLU A 187 4.80 -26.77 5.79
CA GLU A 187 5.66 -27.92 5.53
C GLU A 187 6.67 -28.17 6.64
N ALA A 188 7.24 -27.09 7.19
CA ALA A 188 8.08 -27.19 8.37
C ALA A 188 7.31 -27.75 9.60
N GLU A 189 6.01 -27.46 9.72
CA GLU A 189 5.16 -28.05 10.76
C GLU A 189 4.84 -29.54 10.50
N ARG A 190 4.58 -29.93 9.24
CA ARG A 190 4.35 -31.34 8.87
C ARG A 190 5.55 -32.23 9.15
N SER A 191 6.75 -31.81 8.75
CA SER A 191 8.00 -32.54 9.01
C SER A 191 8.22 -32.81 10.50
N ARG A 192 7.79 -31.89 11.38
CA ARG A 192 7.86 -32.07 12.84
C ARG A 192 6.89 -33.14 13.37
N GLY A 193 5.73 -33.28 12.74
CA GLY A 193 4.65 -34.16 13.20
C GLY A 193 4.77 -35.61 12.72
N THR A 194 5.27 -35.83 11.51
CA THR A 194 5.37 -37.17 10.90
C THR A 194 6.76 -37.79 10.98
N GLY A 195 7.81 -37.00 11.23
CA GLY A 195 9.19 -37.48 11.28
C GLY A 195 9.74 -37.96 9.93
N MET A 196 8.98 -37.76 8.84
CA MET A 196 9.42 -37.99 7.47
C MET A 196 10.21 -36.79 6.95
N GLU A 197 11.23 -37.08 6.15
CA GLU A 197 11.97 -36.07 5.40
C GLU A 197 11.13 -35.56 4.23
N PHE A 198 10.89 -34.25 4.20
CA PHE A 198 10.20 -33.58 3.10
C PHE A 198 11.20 -32.79 2.26
N ASP A 199 11.13 -32.97 0.94
CA ASP A 199 11.89 -32.15 0.00
C ASP A 199 11.29 -30.74 -0.03
N VAL A 200 12.09 -29.75 0.35
CA VAL A 200 11.69 -28.34 0.39
C VAL A 200 12.29 -27.50 -0.73
N SER A 201 13.06 -28.11 -1.64
CA SER A 201 13.77 -27.39 -2.71
C SER A 201 12.84 -26.50 -3.55
N GLU A 202 11.70 -27.02 -4.01
CA GLU A 202 10.72 -26.25 -4.78
C GLU A 202 10.16 -25.06 -3.99
N ARG A 203 9.91 -25.23 -2.69
CA ARG A 203 9.38 -24.17 -1.82
C ARG A 203 10.42 -23.09 -1.53
N VAL A 204 11.69 -23.49 -1.38
CA VAL A 204 12.82 -22.57 -1.20
C VAL A 204 13.04 -21.75 -2.47
N GLU A 205 12.98 -22.38 -3.65
CA GLU A 205 13.11 -21.65 -4.92
C GLU A 205 11.92 -20.72 -5.17
N LYS A 206 10.69 -21.15 -4.87
CA LYS A 206 9.51 -20.28 -4.90
C LYS A 206 9.67 -19.10 -3.94
N LEU A 207 10.12 -19.34 -2.72
CA LEU A 207 10.39 -18.31 -1.73
C LEU A 207 11.40 -17.28 -2.27
N LYS A 208 12.55 -17.73 -2.77
CA LYS A 208 13.57 -16.86 -3.37
C LYS A 208 12.97 -16.01 -4.50
N SER A 209 12.25 -16.64 -5.43
CA SER A 209 11.63 -15.94 -6.57
C SER A 209 10.64 -14.88 -6.11
N CYS A 210 9.78 -15.17 -5.12
CA CYS A 210 8.82 -14.20 -4.60
C CYS A 210 9.49 -13.01 -3.92
N PHE A 211 10.55 -13.24 -3.13
CA PHE A 211 11.25 -12.16 -2.42
C PHE A 211 12.16 -11.33 -3.33
N VAL A 212 12.78 -11.94 -4.35
CA VAL A 212 13.45 -11.19 -5.42
C VAL A 212 12.44 -10.31 -6.17
N GLY A 213 11.27 -10.86 -6.50
CA GLY A 213 10.19 -10.09 -7.12
C GLY A 213 9.74 -8.91 -6.26
N LEU A 214 9.55 -9.12 -4.94
CA LEU A 214 9.21 -8.07 -3.99
C LEU A 214 10.30 -7.00 -3.91
N GLN A 215 11.57 -7.39 -3.80
CA GLN A 215 12.70 -6.45 -3.74
C GLN A 215 12.77 -5.61 -5.02
N CYS A 216 12.73 -6.24 -6.19
CA CYS A 216 12.75 -5.52 -7.47
C CYS A 216 11.54 -4.60 -7.62
N GLY A 217 10.35 -5.05 -7.18
CA GLY A 217 9.14 -4.23 -7.18
C GLY A 217 9.28 -2.99 -6.30
N VAL A 218 9.79 -3.15 -5.07
CA VAL A 218 10.09 -2.06 -4.13
C VAL A 218 11.10 -1.07 -4.71
N GLU A 219 12.23 -1.55 -5.24
CA GLU A 219 13.27 -0.71 -5.83
C GLU A 219 12.73 0.07 -7.04
N ASN A 220 11.96 -0.58 -7.91
CA ASN A 220 11.34 0.07 -9.06
C ASN A 220 10.32 1.14 -8.65
N MET A 221 9.49 0.88 -7.63
CA MET A 221 8.56 1.89 -7.12
C MET A 221 9.28 3.09 -6.51
N ILE A 222 10.40 2.88 -5.82
CA ILE A 222 11.22 3.96 -5.27
C ILE A 222 11.78 4.84 -6.40
N VAL A 223 12.32 4.24 -7.46
CA VAL A 223 12.84 4.98 -8.62
C VAL A 223 11.73 5.80 -9.28
N GLN A 224 10.55 5.21 -9.52
CA GLN A 224 9.43 5.94 -10.11
C GLN A 224 8.94 7.11 -9.25
N LEU A 225 8.98 6.97 -7.92
CA LEU A 225 8.64 8.07 -7.01
C LEU A 225 9.69 9.18 -7.05
N ASP A 226 10.97 8.84 -7.18
CA ASP A 226 12.06 9.81 -7.30
C ASP A 226 11.98 10.59 -8.61
N ASP A 227 11.73 9.91 -9.74
CA ASP A 227 11.48 10.58 -11.02
C ASP A 227 10.28 11.53 -10.94
N PHE A 228 9.19 11.09 -10.28
CA PHE A 228 8.01 11.93 -10.07
C PHE A 228 8.30 13.15 -9.17
N PHE A 229 9.17 13.02 -8.17
CA PHE A 229 9.59 14.14 -7.35
C PHE A 229 10.35 15.19 -8.15
N ASP A 230 11.25 14.75 -9.02
CA ASP A 230 12.01 15.66 -9.89
C ASP A 230 11.09 16.44 -10.82
N GLU A 231 10.07 15.78 -11.39
CA GLU A 231 9.04 16.45 -12.19
C GLU A 231 8.26 17.51 -11.39
N ILE A 232 7.87 17.21 -10.14
CA ILE A 232 7.19 18.18 -9.28
C ILE A 232 8.09 19.40 -9.02
N VAL A 233 9.36 19.17 -8.69
CA VAL A 233 10.33 20.24 -8.42
C VAL A 233 10.53 21.12 -9.65
N GLU A 234 10.69 20.50 -10.82
CA GLU A 234 10.87 21.21 -12.09
C GLU A 234 9.61 22.03 -12.44
N ALA A 235 8.41 21.45 -12.28
CA ALA A 235 7.15 22.14 -12.53
C ALA A 235 6.97 23.35 -11.62
N ARG A 236 7.30 23.23 -10.33
CA ARG A 236 7.26 24.35 -9.38
C ARG A 236 8.23 25.46 -9.76
N LYS A 237 9.43 25.11 -10.22
CA LYS A 237 10.42 26.08 -10.69
C LYS A 237 9.90 26.85 -11.89
N LYS A 238 9.38 26.16 -12.91
CA LYS A 238 8.78 26.79 -14.11
C LYS A 238 7.64 27.75 -13.74
N LEU A 239 6.77 27.36 -12.80
CA LEU A 239 5.70 28.23 -12.32
C LEU A 239 6.23 29.46 -11.58
N SER A 240 7.26 29.30 -10.76
CA SER A 240 7.91 30.42 -10.08
C SER A 240 8.51 31.41 -11.07
N ASP A 241 9.25 30.91 -12.07
CA ASP A 241 9.90 31.73 -13.09
C ASP A 241 8.89 32.55 -13.89
N LEU A 242 7.74 31.95 -14.25
CA LEU A 242 6.63 32.64 -14.93
C LEU A 242 6.01 33.76 -14.08
N CYS A 243 5.89 33.55 -12.77
CA CYS A 243 5.32 34.54 -11.85
C CYS A 243 6.28 35.69 -11.51
N THR A 244 7.59 35.48 -11.60
CA THR A 244 8.61 36.51 -11.33
C THR A 244 8.94 37.39 -12.55
N HIS A 245 8.52 36.98 -13.75
CA HIS A 245 8.78 37.69 -15.01
C HIS A 245 7.51 38.25 -15.68
N GLY A 246 6.36 38.21 -15.00
CA GLY A 246 5.06 38.74 -15.45
C GLY A 246 4.69 40.09 -14.85
#